data_AF-A0A519UER9-F1
#
_entry.id   AF-A0A519UER9-F1
#
_cell.length_a   1.000
_cell.length_b   1.000
_cell.length_c   1.000
_cell.angle_alpha   90.00
_cell.angle_beta   90.00
_cell.angle_gamma   90.00
#
_symmetry.space_group_name_H-M   'P 1'
#
loop_
_entity.id
_entity.type
_entity.pdbx_description
1 polymer ?
#
loop_
_entity_poly.entity_id
_entity_poly.type
_entity_poly.pdbx_seq_one_letter_code
_entity_poly.pdbx_strand_id
1 'polypeptide(L)'
;VKPGAGLPLLGQSGGFPSNGNPAPGFTLVPNVINSSNVNYIATIMDHEMGHCIGLRHTDYYNRAYSCGGSASNEGASNVGAILIPGTPSAAEPNSWMLACVGNGVNRPFTSNDLTALNYLY
;
A
#
# COMPACT_ATOMS: atom_id res chain seq x y z
N VAL A 1 19.70 -15.65 -0.59
CA VAL A 1 18.46 -16.45 -0.38
C VAL A 1 17.36 -15.44 -0.07
N LYS A 2 16.40 -15.17 -0.97
CA LYS A 2 15.17 -15.97 -1.16
C LYS A 2 14.60 -15.77 -2.58
N PRO A 3 14.10 -16.82 -3.24
CA PRO A 3 13.49 -16.75 -4.57
C PRO A 3 12.01 -16.36 -4.45
N GLY A 4 11.57 -15.44 -5.32
CA GLY A 4 10.20 -14.96 -5.45
C GLY A 4 10.22 -13.57 -6.06
N ALA A 5 9.98 -13.47 -7.37
CA ALA A 5 10.05 -12.23 -8.14
C ALA A 5 9.05 -11.18 -7.61
N GLY A 6 9.52 -10.23 -6.83
CA GLY A 6 8.79 -9.03 -6.42
C GLY A 6 9.69 -7.82 -6.67
N LEU A 7 9.09 -6.73 -7.16
CA LEU A 7 9.76 -5.43 -7.27
C LEU A 7 10.46 -5.06 -5.95
N PRO A 8 11.55 -4.28 -5.99
CA PRO A 8 12.32 -4.01 -4.79
C PRO A 8 11.47 -3.24 -3.78
N LEU A 9 11.52 -3.67 -2.52
CA LEU A 9 10.73 -3.12 -1.43
C LEU A 9 11.19 -1.68 -1.11
N LEU A 10 10.27 -0.72 -1.20
CA LEU A 10 10.56 0.70 -0.97
C LEU A 10 10.42 1.09 0.52
N GLY A 11 9.47 0.45 1.20
CA GLY A 11 9.17 0.64 2.61
C GLY A 11 8.57 -0.62 3.21
N GLN A 12 8.46 -0.64 4.54
CA GLN A 12 7.82 -1.72 5.26
C GLN A 12 7.18 -1.20 6.54
N SER A 13 5.87 -1.28 6.61
CA SER A 13 5.09 -1.11 7.84
C SER A 13 5.50 -2.10 8.93
N GLY A 14 5.45 -1.64 10.19
CA GLY A 14 5.66 -2.48 11.38
C GLY A 14 4.58 -3.53 11.61
N GLY A 15 3.53 -3.56 10.77
CA GLY A 15 2.49 -4.57 10.76
C GLY A 15 1.11 -3.98 10.44
N PHE A 16 0.07 -4.72 10.81
CA PHE A 16 -1.31 -4.23 10.81
C PHE A 16 -1.76 -3.89 12.24
N PRO A 17 -2.83 -3.10 12.41
CA PRO A 17 -3.40 -2.83 13.73
C PRO A 17 -3.65 -4.10 14.54
N SER A 18 -3.45 -4.01 15.85
CA SER A 18 -3.68 -5.09 16.80
C SER A 18 -4.20 -4.56 18.13
N ASN A 19 -5.17 -5.26 18.72
CA ASN A 19 -5.81 -4.88 19.98
C ASN A 19 -6.34 -3.43 19.98
N GLY A 20 -6.89 -2.97 18.85
CA GLY A 20 -7.42 -1.61 18.68
C GLY A 20 -6.35 -0.51 18.51
N ASN A 21 -5.07 -0.86 18.49
CA ASN A 21 -3.99 0.10 18.29
C ASN A 21 -3.42 -0.01 16.87
N PRO A 22 -2.99 1.10 16.25
CA PRO A 22 -2.20 1.07 15.01
C PRO A 22 -0.89 0.28 15.17
N ALA A 23 -0.33 -0.17 14.06
CA ALA A 23 0.99 -0.81 14.05
C ALA A 23 2.11 0.17 14.44
N PRO A 24 3.28 -0.31 14.93
CA PRO A 24 4.37 0.54 15.38
C PRO A 24 5.15 1.13 14.20
N GLY A 25 4.56 2.14 13.53
CA GLY A 25 5.21 2.92 12.47
C GLY A 25 5.66 2.09 11.27
N PHE A 26 6.64 2.60 10.53
CA PHE A 26 7.16 1.97 9.32
C PHE A 26 8.63 2.32 9.13
N THR A 27 9.28 1.57 8.23
CA THR A 27 10.64 1.81 7.79
C THR A 27 10.67 2.09 6.30
N LEU A 28 11.68 2.83 5.86
CA LEU A 28 11.98 3.07 4.45
C LEU A 28 13.29 2.39 4.06
N VAL A 29 13.48 2.17 2.76
CA VAL A 29 14.70 1.59 2.19
C VAL A 29 15.38 2.62 1.27
N PRO A 30 16.10 3.63 1.82
CA PRO A 30 16.57 4.78 1.06
C PRO A 30 17.47 4.43 -0.13
N ASN A 31 18.28 3.38 -0.02
CA ASN A 31 19.16 2.91 -1.09
C ASN A 31 18.39 2.33 -2.28
N VAL A 32 17.18 1.81 -2.06
CA VAL A 32 16.30 1.33 -3.13
C VAL A 32 15.47 2.49 -3.70
N ILE A 33 14.95 3.36 -2.83
CA ILE A 33 14.18 4.55 -3.23
C ILE A 33 15.04 5.44 -4.14
N ASN A 34 16.30 5.67 -3.75
CA ASN A 34 17.32 6.38 -4.53
C ASN A 34 16.80 7.64 -5.25
N SER A 35 16.06 8.47 -4.51
CA SER A 35 15.38 9.64 -5.06
C SER A 35 15.32 10.74 -4.00
N SER A 36 15.37 11.99 -4.45
CA SER A 36 15.16 13.19 -3.63
C SER A 36 13.81 13.86 -3.91
N ASN A 37 12.98 13.26 -4.76
CA ASN A 37 11.64 13.77 -5.06
C ASN A 37 10.74 13.59 -3.83
N VAL A 38 10.45 14.70 -3.15
CA VAL A 38 9.64 14.72 -1.92
C VAL A 38 8.25 14.13 -2.13
N ASN A 39 7.61 14.37 -3.28
CA ASN A 39 6.28 13.85 -3.55
C ASN A 39 6.26 12.32 -3.74
N TYR A 40 7.32 11.78 -4.33
CA TYR A 40 7.49 10.33 -4.47
C TYR A 40 7.75 9.67 -3.12
N ILE A 41 8.63 10.27 -2.31
CA ILE A 41 8.92 9.80 -0.95
C ILE A 41 7.66 9.89 -0.08
N ALA A 42 6.89 10.98 -0.17
CA ALA A 42 5.62 11.16 0.53
C ALA A 42 4.64 10.06 0.14
N THR A 43 4.49 9.75 -1.15
CA THR A 43 3.63 8.64 -1.61
C THR A 43 4.00 7.30 -0.96
N ILE A 44 5.30 7.01 -0.78
CA ILE A 44 5.77 5.78 -0.12
C ILE A 44 5.50 5.84 1.39
N MET A 45 5.82 6.95 2.04
CA MET A 45 5.57 7.13 3.48
C MET A 45 4.09 6.98 3.81
N ASP A 46 3.25 7.63 3.00
CA ASP A 46 1.81 7.49 3.08
C ASP A 46 1.50 5.99 2.96
N HIS A 47 1.85 5.31 1.86
CA HIS A 47 1.51 3.89 1.65
C HIS A 47 1.77 3.00 2.88
N GLU A 48 2.94 3.15 3.51
CA GLU A 48 3.29 2.39 4.70
C GLU A 48 2.47 2.80 5.94
N MET A 49 2.16 4.09 6.13
CA MET A 49 1.22 4.53 7.16
C MET A 49 -0.17 3.94 6.96
N GLY A 50 -0.63 3.80 5.72
CA GLY A 50 -1.90 3.15 5.39
C GLY A 50 -1.98 1.72 5.93
N HIS A 51 -0.90 0.94 5.76
CA HIS A 51 -0.81 -0.39 6.37
C HIS A 51 -0.84 -0.34 7.90
N CYS A 52 -0.18 0.64 8.53
CA CYS A 52 -0.17 0.79 9.98
C CYS A 52 -1.57 1.00 10.57
N ILE A 53 -2.49 1.60 9.80
CA ILE A 53 -3.89 1.85 10.21
C ILE A 53 -4.87 0.82 9.64
N GLY A 54 -4.40 -0.21 8.94
CA GLY A 54 -5.22 -1.35 8.54
C GLY A 54 -5.61 -1.41 7.07
N LEU A 55 -5.17 -0.47 6.25
CA LEU A 55 -5.47 -0.49 4.82
C LEU A 55 -4.66 -1.58 4.09
N ARG A 56 -5.33 -2.28 3.18
CA ARG A 56 -4.74 -3.26 2.27
C ARG A 56 -4.56 -2.68 0.88
N HIS A 57 -3.83 -3.39 0.03
CA HIS A 57 -3.63 -2.92 -1.35
C HIS A 57 -4.96 -2.88 -2.11
N THR A 58 -5.19 -1.86 -2.93
CA THR A 58 -6.42 -1.81 -3.76
C THR A 58 -6.39 -2.87 -4.85
N ASP A 59 -5.20 -3.29 -5.28
CA ASP A 59 -4.96 -4.42 -6.18
C ASP A 59 -4.57 -5.72 -5.45
N TYR A 60 -5.03 -5.91 -4.21
CA TYR A 60 -4.72 -7.07 -3.37
C TYR A 60 -4.95 -8.43 -4.06
N TYR A 61 -5.95 -8.52 -4.93
CA TYR A 61 -6.32 -9.75 -5.64
C TYR A 61 -5.42 -10.03 -6.84
N ASN A 62 -4.79 -9.01 -7.42
CA ASN A 62 -3.90 -9.12 -8.56
C ASN A 62 -2.89 -7.96 -8.60
N ARG A 63 -1.75 -8.17 -7.94
CA ARG A 63 -0.65 -7.21 -7.89
C ARG A 63 0.03 -6.96 -9.24
N ALA A 64 -0.22 -7.80 -10.25
CA ALA A 64 0.28 -7.53 -11.60
C ALA A 64 -0.33 -6.27 -12.21
N TYR A 65 -1.45 -5.77 -11.66
CA TYR A 65 -2.05 -4.51 -12.07
C TYR A 65 -1.09 -3.33 -11.87
N SER A 66 -0.52 -3.14 -10.67
CA SER A 66 0.41 -2.03 -10.41
C SER A 66 1.88 -2.42 -10.54
N CYS A 67 2.23 -3.68 -10.26
CA CYS A 67 3.61 -4.16 -10.24
C CYS A 67 4.06 -4.80 -11.57
N GLY A 68 3.14 -5.06 -12.50
CA GLY A 68 3.40 -5.85 -13.70
C GLY A 68 3.71 -7.33 -13.40
N GLY A 69 4.13 -8.07 -14.43
CA GLY A 69 4.49 -9.47 -14.29
C GLY A 69 3.29 -10.43 -14.27
N SER A 70 3.47 -11.59 -13.63
CA SER A 70 2.42 -12.62 -13.54
C SER A 70 1.43 -12.29 -12.43
N ALA A 71 0.15 -12.61 -12.65
CA ALA A 71 -0.89 -12.36 -11.67
C ALA A 71 -0.61 -13.09 -10.35
N SER A 72 -0.59 -12.32 -9.25
CA SER A 72 -0.40 -12.82 -7.88
C SER A 72 -1.20 -11.97 -6.91
N ASN A 73 -1.82 -12.58 -5.89
CA ASN A 73 -2.46 -11.85 -4.81
C ASN A 73 -1.47 -11.46 -3.70
N GLU A 74 -1.87 -10.57 -2.79
CA GLU A 74 -1.05 -10.11 -1.65
C GLU A 74 -0.86 -11.16 -0.54
N GLY A 75 -1.50 -12.32 -0.66
CA GLY A 75 -1.50 -13.38 0.34
C GLY A 75 -2.69 -13.30 1.33
N ALA A 76 -3.00 -14.45 1.94
CA ALA A 76 -4.07 -14.56 2.92
C ALA A 76 -3.59 -14.08 4.31
N SER A 77 -4.46 -13.36 5.02
CA SER A 77 -4.37 -13.14 6.47
C SER A 77 -5.48 -13.91 7.18
N ASN A 78 -5.43 -13.97 8.51
CA ASN A 78 -6.47 -14.57 9.34
C ASN A 78 -7.85 -13.92 9.13
N VAL A 79 -7.86 -12.63 8.78
CA VAL A 79 -9.04 -11.88 8.33
C VAL A 79 -8.75 -11.46 6.89
N GLY A 80 -9.61 -11.87 5.95
CA GLY A 80 -9.46 -11.51 4.53
C GLY A 80 -9.61 -9.99 4.29
N ALA A 81 -9.54 -9.57 3.03
CA ALA A 81 -9.81 -8.18 2.67
C ALA A 81 -11.30 -7.86 2.87
N ILE A 82 -11.59 -6.88 3.75
CA ILE A 82 -12.94 -6.37 3.98
C ILE A 82 -13.12 -5.12 3.12
N LEU A 83 -14.14 -5.11 2.25
CA LEU A 83 -14.44 -3.94 1.44
C LEU A 83 -14.94 -2.81 2.34
N ILE A 84 -14.30 -1.65 2.25
CA ILE A 84 -14.74 -0.45 2.96
C ILE A 84 -15.99 0.11 2.25
N PRO A 85 -17.13 0.30 2.94
CA PRO A 85 -18.33 0.86 2.34
C PRO A 85 -18.06 2.19 1.64
N GLY A 86 -18.57 2.34 0.41
CA GLY A 86 -18.38 3.55 -0.39
C GLY A 86 -17.07 3.59 -1.18
N THR A 87 -16.21 2.58 -1.07
CA THR A 87 -15.02 2.42 -1.92
C THR A 87 -15.22 1.36 -3.02
N PRO A 88 -14.50 1.45 -4.14
CA PRO A 88 -14.57 0.45 -5.21
C PRO A 88 -14.06 -0.93 -4.78
N SER A 89 -14.64 -1.99 -5.35
CA SER A 89 -14.19 -3.37 -5.12
C SER A 89 -13.05 -3.82 -6.03
N ALA A 90 -12.65 -2.97 -6.98
CA ALA A 90 -11.57 -3.18 -7.92
C ALA A 90 -10.38 -2.25 -7.62
N ALA A 91 -9.25 -2.51 -8.27
CA ALA A 91 -8.03 -1.71 -8.15
C ALA A 91 -8.27 -0.26 -8.54
N GLU A 92 -7.70 0.65 -7.73
CA GLU A 92 -7.84 2.09 -7.90
C GLU A 92 -6.53 2.69 -8.44
N PRO A 93 -6.46 3.09 -9.73
CA PRO A 93 -5.21 3.44 -10.43
C PRO A 93 -4.39 4.56 -9.78
N ASN A 94 -5.04 5.45 -9.05
CA ASN A 94 -4.43 6.64 -8.45
C ASN A 94 -4.31 6.55 -6.92
N SER A 95 -4.81 5.48 -6.29
CA SER A 95 -4.71 5.34 -4.84
C SER A 95 -3.26 5.17 -4.40
N TRP A 96 -2.87 5.88 -3.35
CA TRP A 96 -1.63 5.67 -2.59
C TRP A 96 -1.48 4.22 -2.08
N MET A 97 -2.59 3.49 -1.92
CA MET A 97 -2.61 2.08 -1.49
C MET A 97 -2.47 1.08 -2.65
N LEU A 98 -2.07 1.46 -3.87
CA LEU A 98 -1.65 0.47 -4.87
C LEU A 98 -0.35 -0.22 -4.45
N ALA A 99 -0.26 -1.54 -4.69
CA ALA A 99 0.87 -2.35 -4.23
C ALA A 99 2.25 -1.91 -4.75
N CYS A 100 2.29 -1.27 -5.92
CA CYS A 100 3.49 -0.71 -6.49
C CYS A 100 3.29 0.72 -7.01
N VAL A 101 4.37 1.49 -6.92
CA VAL A 101 4.44 2.86 -7.41
C VAL A 101 5.66 3.02 -8.31
N GLY A 102 5.48 3.64 -9.47
CA GLY A 102 6.57 3.94 -10.40
C GLY A 102 7.53 4.99 -9.83
N ASN A 103 8.79 4.97 -10.29
CA ASN A 103 9.79 5.92 -9.82
C ASN A 103 9.35 7.38 -10.08
N GLY A 104 9.41 8.23 -9.05
CA GLY A 104 9.07 9.64 -9.15
C GLY A 104 7.56 9.95 -9.22
N VAL A 105 6.69 8.93 -9.14
CA VAL A 105 5.24 9.12 -9.21
C VAL A 105 4.72 9.76 -7.91
N ASN A 106 3.85 10.75 -8.06
CA ASN A 106 3.13 11.40 -6.96
C ASN A 106 1.68 10.89 -6.93
N ARG A 107 1.24 10.31 -5.80
CA ARG A 107 -0.16 9.90 -5.57
C ARG A 107 -0.72 10.58 -4.31
N PRO A 108 -1.24 11.81 -4.42
CA PRO A 108 -2.00 12.42 -3.34
C PRO A 108 -3.31 11.65 -3.11
N PHE A 109 -3.94 11.87 -1.96
CA PHE A 109 -5.21 11.21 -1.64
C PHE A 109 -6.28 11.47 -2.69
N THR A 110 -6.89 10.40 -3.17
CA THR A 110 -8.08 10.44 -4.02
C THR A 110 -9.35 10.56 -3.18
N SER A 111 -10.49 10.83 -3.82
CA SER A 111 -11.78 10.81 -3.13
C SER A 111 -12.07 9.47 -2.43
N ASN A 112 -11.68 8.35 -3.04
CA ASN A 112 -11.87 7.02 -2.47
C ASN A 112 -10.95 6.78 -1.26
N ASP A 113 -9.73 7.31 -1.28
CA ASP A 113 -8.83 7.27 -0.13
C ASP A 113 -9.38 8.06 1.05
N LEU A 114 -9.93 9.25 0.78
CA LEU A 114 -10.61 10.06 1.78
C LEU A 114 -11.85 9.37 2.34
N THR A 115 -12.65 8.72 1.49
CA THR A 115 -13.79 7.90 1.95
C THR A 115 -13.33 6.77 2.86
N ALA A 116 -12.24 6.09 2.53
CA ALA A 116 -11.67 5.04 3.36
C ALA A 116 -11.20 5.56 4.72
N LEU A 117 -10.48 6.69 4.74
CA LEU A 117 -9.98 7.29 5.97
C LEU A 117 -11.12 7.75 6.89
N ASN A 118 -12.14 8.44 6.35
CA ASN A 118 -13.31 8.88 7.12
C ASN A 118 -14.23 7.74 7.58
N TYR A 119 -14.11 6.54 6.99
CA TYR A 119 -14.84 5.37 7.47
C TYR A 119 -14.16 4.75 8.70
N LEU A 120 -12.82 4.81 8.77
CA LEU A 120 -12.04 4.22 9.85
C LEU A 120 -11.92 5.13 11.08
N TYR A 121 -12.03 6.46 10.89
CA TYR A 121 -11.85 7.49 11.92
C TYR A 121 -12.86 8.63 11.76
#